data_AF-A0A927DYT1-F1
#
_entry.id   AF-A0A927DYT1-F1
#
_cell.length_a   1.000
_cell.length_b   1.000
_cell.length_c   1.000
_cell.angle_alpha   90.00
_cell.angle_beta   90.00
_cell.angle_gamma   90.00
#
_symmetry.space_group_name_H-M   'P 1'
#
loop_
_entity.id
_entity.type
_entity.pdbx_description
1 polymer ?
#
loop_
_entity_poly.entity_id
_entity_poly.type
_entity_poly.pdbx_seq_one_letter_code
_entity_poly.pdbx_strand_id
1 'polypeptide(L)'
;MFANERRPGRPKTNPLSRDEQLRINKRNQLKRDKVRGLKRVELKLNADAVDALNELAEARNMSRSDLIEEMLMTQLTALRSRGKV
;
A
#
# COMPACT_ATOMS: atom_id res chain seq x y z
N MET A 1 -35.66 -10.95 -24.59
CA MET A 1 -35.81 -12.37 -24.21
C MET A 1 -34.85 -12.78 -23.06
N PHE A 2 -34.70 -11.99 -21.98
CA PHE A 2 -33.90 -12.39 -20.79
C PHE A 2 -34.41 -11.77 -19.48
N ALA A 3 -35.63 -11.24 -19.46
CA ALA A 3 -36.14 -10.46 -18.32
C ALA A 3 -36.59 -11.34 -17.12
N ASN A 4 -36.84 -12.64 -17.36
CA ASN A 4 -37.33 -13.59 -16.34
C ASN A 4 -36.27 -14.61 -15.89
N GLU A 5 -35.02 -14.48 -16.33
CA GLU A 5 -33.94 -15.37 -15.88
C GLU A 5 -33.30 -14.83 -14.60
N ARG A 6 -33.34 -15.63 -13.53
CA ARG A 6 -32.56 -15.37 -12.32
C ARG A 6 -31.07 -15.46 -12.66
N ARG A 7 -30.42 -14.30 -12.85
CA ARG A 7 -28.96 -14.24 -12.94
C ARG A 7 -28.37 -14.81 -11.65
N PRO A 8 -27.49 -15.82 -11.70
CA PRO A 8 -26.79 -16.28 -10.52
C PRO A 8 -26.05 -15.07 -9.93
N GLY A 9 -26.48 -14.61 -8.75
CA GLY A 9 -25.79 -13.54 -8.03
C GLY A 9 -24.38 -13.99 -7.64
N ARG A 10 -23.54 -13.02 -7.26
CA ARG A 10 -22.22 -13.30 -6.65
C ARG A 10 -22.42 -14.36 -5.55
N PRO A 11 -21.68 -15.49 -5.57
CA PRO A 11 -21.77 -16.52 -4.54
C PRO A 11 -21.72 -15.87 -3.15
N LYS A 12 -22.72 -16.16 -2.32
CA LYS A 12 -22.97 -15.45 -1.05
C LYS A 12 -21.86 -15.66 -0.02
N THR A 13 -21.01 -16.67 -0.24
CA THR A 13 -19.93 -17.07 0.65
C THR A 13 -18.66 -17.30 -0.15
N ASN A 14 -17.53 -16.81 0.38
CA ASN A 14 -16.23 -17.18 -0.13
C ASN A 14 -16.07 -18.70 0.06
N PRO A 15 -15.68 -19.49 -0.96
CA PRO A 15 -15.44 -20.92 -0.82
C PRO A 15 -14.32 -21.27 0.17
N LEU A 16 -13.50 -20.29 0.53
CA LEU A 16 -12.41 -20.42 1.49
C LEU A 16 -12.82 -19.95 2.88
N SER A 17 -12.31 -20.62 3.91
CA SER A 17 -12.35 -20.09 5.27
C SER A 17 -11.60 -18.75 5.35
N ARG A 18 -11.92 -17.94 6.37
CA ARG A 18 -11.24 -16.65 6.61
C ARG A 18 -9.72 -16.82 6.74
N ASP A 19 -9.27 -17.87 7.41
CA ASP A 19 -7.85 -18.12 7.64
C ASP A 19 -7.11 -18.50 6.36
N GLU A 20 -7.73 -19.32 5.50
CA GLU A 20 -7.21 -19.64 4.19
C GLU A 20 -7.15 -18.39 3.29
N GLN A 21 -8.22 -17.58 3.32
CA GLN A 21 -8.27 -16.33 2.59
C GLN A 21 -7.16 -15.37 3.02
N LEU A 22 -6.92 -15.21 4.32
CA LEU A 22 -5.84 -14.37 4.86
C LEU A 22 -4.46 -14.88 4.39
N ARG A 23 -4.24 -16.20 4.42
CA ARG A 23 -2.99 -16.84 3.97
C ARG A 23 -2.73 -16.59 2.48
N ILE A 24 -3.76 -16.74 1.64
CA ILE A 24 -3.68 -16.50 0.19
C ILE A 24 -3.44 -15.01 -0.10
N ASN A 25 -4.17 -14.12 0.57
CA ASN A 25 -3.98 -12.67 0.42
C ASN A 25 -2.56 -12.24 0.78
N LYS A 26 -2.02 -12.76 1.89
CA LYS A 26 -0.64 -12.49 2.29
C LYS A 26 0.38 -13.00 1.28
N ARG A 27 0.20 -14.22 0.77
CA ARG A 27 1.07 -14.78 -0.28
C ARG A 27 1.03 -13.93 -1.55
N ASN A 28 -0.15 -13.49 -1.98
CA ASN A 28 -0.31 -12.65 -3.16
C ASN A 28 0.31 -11.26 -2.96
N GLN A 29 0.19 -10.67 -1.77
CA GLN A 29 0.89 -9.44 -1.40
C GLN A 29 2.40 -9.61 -1.56
N LEU A 30 2.99 -10.61 -0.91
CA LEU A 30 4.44 -10.87 -0.98
C LEU A 30 4.91 -11.13 -2.42
N LYS A 31 4.12 -11.85 -3.22
CA LYS A 31 4.44 -12.09 -4.63
C LYS A 31 4.44 -10.78 -5.43
N ARG A 32 3.46 -9.90 -5.23
CA ARG A 32 3.41 -8.59 -5.91
C ARG A 32 4.59 -7.71 -5.50
N ASP A 33 4.88 -7.65 -4.21
CA ASP A 33 5.98 -6.83 -3.69
C ASP A 33 7.32 -7.30 -4.26
N LYS A 34 7.55 -8.63 -4.28
CA LYS A 34 8.75 -9.24 -4.88
C LYS A 34 8.88 -8.90 -6.36
N VAL A 35 7.80 -9.03 -7.14
CA VAL A 35 7.82 -8.74 -8.59
C VAL A 35 8.11 -7.26 -8.85
N ARG A 36 7.63 -6.36 -7.98
CA ARG A 36 7.85 -4.91 -8.08
C ARG A 36 9.17 -4.46 -7.46
N GLY A 37 9.99 -5.37 -6.93
CA GLY A 37 11.23 -5.03 -6.23
C GLY A 37 11.03 -4.24 -4.94
N LEU A 38 9.80 -4.23 -4.39
CA LEU A 38 9.46 -3.46 -3.20
C LEU A 38 10.05 -4.13 -1.96
N LYS A 39 10.69 -3.32 -1.11
CA LYS A 39 11.18 -3.74 0.20
C LYS A 39 10.45 -2.94 1.27
N ARG A 40 9.90 -3.64 2.27
CA ARG A 40 9.29 -3.01 3.44
C ARG A 40 10.38 -2.71 4.46
N VAL A 41 10.40 -1.48 4.96
CA VAL A 41 11.23 -1.04 6.08
C VAL A 41 10.32 -0.66 7.23
N GLU A 42 10.69 -1.03 8.44
CA GLU A 42 10.01 -0.61 9.67
C GLU A 42 10.86 0.48 10.34
N LEU A 43 10.21 1.58 10.72
CA LEU A 43 10.86 2.76 11.28
C LEU A 43 10.13 3.17 12.56
N LYS A 44 10.89 3.49 13.60
CA LYS A 44 10.38 4.11 14.84
C LYS A 44 10.60 5.61 14.75
N LEU A 45 9.54 6.38 14.98
CA LEU A 45 9.54 7.84 14.95
C LEU A 45 8.86 8.38 16.20
N ASN A 46 9.14 9.63 16.53
CA ASN A 46 8.41 10.36 17.56
C ASN A 46 6.95 10.53 17.14
N ALA A 47 6.01 10.50 18.10
CA ALA A 47 4.58 10.62 17.84
C ALA A 47 4.26 11.91 17.06
N ASP A 48 4.78 13.05 17.51
CA ASP A 48 4.57 14.35 16.87
C ASP A 48 5.01 14.38 15.39
N ALA A 49 6.08 13.65 15.06
CA ALA A 49 6.54 13.56 13.68
C ALA A 49 5.60 12.71 12.82
N VAL A 50 5.00 11.66 13.39
CA VAL A 50 4.01 10.84 12.69
C VAL A 50 2.71 11.63 12.46
N ASP A 51 2.29 12.42 13.44
CA ASP A 51 1.08 13.23 13.35
C ASP A 51 1.24 14.32 12.28
N ALA A 52 2.36 15.05 12.28
CA ALA A 52 2.68 16.02 11.23
C ALA A 52 2.71 15.39 9.82
N LEU A 53 3.23 14.17 9.69
CA LEU A 53 3.21 13.44 8.41
C LEU A 53 1.80 13.04 7.96
N ASN A 54 0.92 12.67 8.89
CA ASN A 54 -0.48 12.37 8.58
C ASN A 54 -1.21 13.63 8.09
N GLU A 55 -1.09 14.74 8.81
CA GLU A 55 -1.72 16.01 8.45
C GLU A 55 -1.28 16.49 7.06
N LEU A 56 0.03 16.41 6.76
CA LEU A 56 0.57 16.76 5.45
C LEU A 56 0.07 15.84 4.34
N ALA A 57 -0.07 14.53 4.62
CA ALA A 57 -0.57 13.57 3.65
C ALA A 57 -2.06 13.80 3.34
N GLU A 58 -2.85 14.09 4.37
CA GLU A 58 -4.27 14.46 4.24
C GLU A 58 -4.45 15.76 3.46
N ALA A 59 -3.67 16.80 3.79
CA ALA A 59 -3.71 18.08 3.08
C ALA A 59 -3.36 17.95 1.59
N ARG A 60 -2.53 16.97 1.23
CA ARG A 60 -2.15 16.65 -0.16
C ARG A 60 -3.03 15.58 -0.80
N ASN A 61 -4.04 15.07 -0.09
CA ASN A 61 -4.94 13.99 -0.54
C ASN A 61 -4.19 12.75 -1.07
N MET A 62 -3.14 12.32 -0.36
CA MET A 62 -2.33 11.15 -0.70
C MET A 62 -2.08 10.27 0.53
N SER A 63 -1.62 9.03 0.33
CA SER A 63 -1.29 8.19 1.47
C SER A 63 0.01 8.66 2.13
N ARG A 64 0.11 8.50 3.46
CA ARG A 64 1.36 8.78 4.19
C ARG A 64 2.57 8.03 3.61
N SER A 65 2.37 6.80 3.12
CA SER A 65 3.45 6.02 2.51
C SER A 65 3.96 6.66 1.22
N ASP A 66 3.05 7.14 0.37
CA ASP A 66 3.41 7.81 -0.89
C ASP A 66 4.15 9.13 -0.60
N LEU A 67 3.67 9.91 0.38
CA LEU A 67 4.33 11.14 0.81
C LEU A 67 5.77 10.88 1.27
N ILE A 68 5.98 9.85 2.11
CA ILE A 68 7.33 9.50 2.59
C ILE A 68 8.23 9.07 1.44
N GLU A 69 7.72 8.28 0.49
CA GLU A 69 8.47 7.87 -0.70
C GLU A 69 8.89 9.08 -1.55
N GLU A 70 7.97 10.01 -1.81
CA GLU A 70 8.24 11.24 -2.55
C GLU A 70 9.34 12.08 -1.87
N MET A 71 9.24 12.28 -0.55
CA MET A 71 10.22 13.03 0.24
C MET A 71 11.61 12.38 0.20
N LEU A 72 11.67 11.05 0.35
CA LEU A 72 12.94 10.30 0.31
C LEU A 72 13.60 10.38 -1.07
N MET A 73 12.82 10.21 -2.14
CA MET A 73 13.33 10.29 -3.51
C MET A 73 13.81 11.70 -3.89
N THR A 74 13.08 12.72 -3.45
CA THR A 74 13.48 14.13 -3.62
C THR A 74 14.81 14.40 -2.93
N GLN A 75 14.94 13.97 -1.67
CA GLN A 75 16.17 14.19 -0.90
C GLN A 75 17.36 13.40 -1.45
N LEU A 76 17.16 12.14 -1.88
CA LEU A 76 18.21 11.34 -2.51
C LEU A 76 18.70 11.98 -3.80
N THR A 77 17.79 12.51 -4.62
CA THR A 77 18.14 13.23 -5.85
C THR A 77 18.96 14.49 -5.55
N ALA A 78 18.56 15.25 -4.53
CA ALA A 78 19.29 16.44 -4.08
C ALA A 78 20.67 16.12 -3.48
N LEU A 79 20.85 14.96 -2.84
CA LEU A 79 22.14 14.52 -2.32
C LEU A 79 23.08 14.05 -3.43
N ARG A 80 22.57 13.33 -4.43
CA ARG A 80 23.32 12.92 -5.62
C ARG A 80 23.82 14.11 -6.42
N SER A 81 22.98 15.13 -6.62
CA SER A 81 23.39 16.36 -7.33
C SER A 81 24.48 17.14 -6.60
N ARG A 82 24.58 16.99 -5.27
CA ARG A 82 25.61 17.59 -4.42
C ARG A 82 26.88 16.72 -4.30
N GLY A 83 26.94 15.57 -4.96
CA GLY A 83 28.08 14.64 -4.88
C GLY A 83 28.32 14.03 -3.49
N LYS A 84 27.29 14.04 -2.62
CA LYS A 84 27.39 13.50 -1.25
C LYS A 84 27.09 11.99 -1.16
N VAL A 85 26.54 11.43 -2.24
CA VAL A 85 26.21 10.01 -2.44
C VAL A 85 26.38 9.67 -3.91
#